data_AF-A0A5C8JUJ8-F1
#
_entry.id   AF-A0A5C8JUJ8-F1
#
_cell.length_a   1.000
_cell.length_b   1.000
_cell.length_c   1.000
_cell.angle_alpha   90.00
_cell.angle_beta   90.00
_cell.angle_gamma   90.00
#
_symmetry.space_group_name_H-M   'P 1'
#
loop_
_entity.id
_entity.type
_entity.pdbx_description
1 polymer ?
#
loop_
_entity_poly.entity_id
_entity_poly.type
_entity_poly.pdbx_seq_one_letter_code
_entity_poly.pdbx_strand_id
1 'polypeptide(L)'
;MAGTALAATTTLVAGAAPAGAAGPCGSSYSRVGVYAVSKNGTRTGTLEVYYSSSTGKNCALTYGYGQYDGTTSWKHVTISRGDGSGADTDAGNCKYYAGPVYVSAPGQCIDVSATVPAWTILELNNVHCG
;
A
#
# COMPACT_ATOMS: atom_id res chain seq x y z
N MET A 1 -4.65 38.98 -55.14
CA MET A 1 -3.61 38.10 -54.56
C MET A 1 -3.71 38.26 -53.05
N ALA A 2 -4.18 37.23 -52.35
CA ALA A 2 -3.40 36.43 -51.38
C ALA A 2 -3.20 37.16 -50.03
N GLY A 3 -3.45 36.59 -48.86
CA GLY A 3 -3.82 35.23 -48.50
C GLY A 3 -4.24 35.16 -47.03
N THR A 4 -5.11 34.21 -46.72
CA THR A 4 -5.61 33.89 -45.38
C THR A 4 -4.56 33.14 -44.57
N ALA A 5 -4.14 33.71 -43.44
CA ALA A 5 -3.25 33.04 -42.49
C ALA A 5 -4.06 32.07 -41.61
N LEU A 6 -3.86 30.76 -41.80
CA LEU A 6 -4.36 29.74 -40.89
C LEU A 6 -3.43 29.64 -39.67
N ALA A 7 -3.94 30.00 -38.49
CA ALA A 7 -3.28 29.76 -37.22
C ALA A 7 -3.44 28.28 -36.83
N ALA A 8 -2.32 27.55 -36.79
CA ALA A 8 -2.29 26.16 -36.34
C ALA A 8 -2.23 26.11 -34.81
N THR A 9 -3.29 25.62 -34.17
CA THR A 9 -3.33 25.30 -32.74
C THR A 9 -2.69 23.94 -32.49
N THR A 10 -1.53 23.93 -31.85
CA THR A 10 -0.85 22.71 -31.38
C THR A 10 -1.55 22.20 -30.12
N THR A 11 -2.36 21.15 -30.26
CA THR A 11 -2.89 20.40 -29.13
C THR A 11 -1.77 19.57 -28.51
N LEU A 12 -1.31 19.95 -27.33
CA LEU A 12 -0.41 19.15 -26.50
C LEU A 12 -1.17 17.89 -26.07
N VAL A 13 -0.86 16.74 -26.68
CA VAL A 13 -1.31 15.45 -26.16
C VAL A 13 -0.50 15.18 -24.89
N ALA A 14 -1.14 15.35 -23.73
CA ALA A 14 -0.57 14.87 -22.47
C ALA A 14 -0.57 13.34 -22.54
N GLY A 15 0.61 12.75 -22.71
CA GLY A 15 0.78 11.31 -22.64
C GLY A 15 0.29 10.83 -21.28
N ALA A 16 -0.79 10.04 -21.27
CA ALA A 16 -1.17 9.30 -20.09
C ALA A 16 0.00 8.37 -19.74
N ALA A 17 0.72 8.69 -18.66
CA ALA A 17 1.69 7.79 -18.07
C ALA A 17 1.02 6.42 -17.84
N PRO A 18 1.76 5.31 -17.97
CA PRO A 18 1.18 4.00 -17.71
C PRO A 18 0.49 4.07 -16.35
N ALA A 19 -0.81 3.82 -16.33
CA ALA A 19 -1.54 3.63 -15.09
C ALA A 19 -0.93 2.37 -14.47
N GLY A 20 0.14 2.55 -13.68
CA GLY A 20 0.68 1.51 -12.85
C GLY A 20 -0.52 0.98 -12.09
N ALA A 21 -0.84 -0.29 -12.34
CA ALA A 21 -2.06 -0.93 -11.85
C ALA A 21 -2.27 -0.45 -10.43
N ALA A 22 -3.31 0.36 -10.23
CA ALA A 22 -3.58 0.98 -8.95
C ALA A 22 -3.60 -0.16 -7.95
N GLY A 23 -2.60 -0.22 -7.06
CA GLY A 23 -2.62 -1.20 -5.99
C GLY A 23 -3.94 -1.04 -5.22
N PRO A 24 -4.32 -2.00 -4.37
CA PRO A 24 -5.57 -1.91 -3.61
C PRO A 24 -5.72 -0.58 -2.83
N CYS A 25 -4.61 0.10 -2.51
CA CYS A 25 -4.55 1.43 -1.90
C CYS A 25 -4.93 2.60 -2.83
N GLY A 26 -4.80 2.46 -4.16
CA GLY A 26 -5.07 3.49 -5.18
C GLY A 26 -3.82 4.08 -5.85
N SER A 27 -4.00 4.68 -7.03
CA SER A 27 -2.89 5.21 -7.86
C SER A 27 -2.14 6.40 -7.26
N SER A 28 -2.78 7.14 -6.34
CA SER A 28 -2.18 8.32 -5.70
C SER A 28 -1.25 7.96 -4.54
N TYR A 29 -1.10 6.68 -4.24
CA TYR A 29 -0.25 6.16 -3.18
C TYR A 29 1.03 5.59 -3.76
N SER A 30 2.17 6.03 -3.22
CA SER A 30 3.49 5.51 -3.56
C SER A 30 3.90 4.46 -2.55
N ARG A 31 4.48 3.35 -3.01
CA ARG A 31 4.97 2.29 -2.12
C ARG A 31 6.19 2.81 -1.35
N VAL A 32 6.06 2.93 -0.03
CA VAL A 32 7.13 3.44 0.85
C VAL A 32 7.88 2.32 1.56
N GLY A 33 7.24 1.17 1.76
CA GLY A 33 7.84 0.04 2.47
C GLY A 33 7.34 -1.29 1.97
N VAL A 34 8.23 -2.28 1.94
CA VAL A 34 7.89 -3.68 1.70
C VAL A 34 8.67 -4.52 2.69
N TYR A 35 7.96 -5.36 3.42
CA TYR A 35 8.52 -6.18 4.48
C TYR A 35 8.09 -7.63 4.29
N ALA A 36 9.05 -8.55 4.39
CA ALA A 36 8.77 -9.97 4.29
C ALA A 36 8.27 -10.49 5.66
N VAL A 37 7.04 -10.99 5.68
CA VAL A 37 6.49 -11.70 6.85
C VAL A 37 7.12 -13.09 6.85
N SER A 38 8.06 -13.32 7.76
CA SER A 38 8.80 -14.58 7.85
C SER A 38 8.98 -15.03 9.28
N LYS A 39 8.97 -16.34 9.50
CA LYS A 39 9.20 -16.96 10.81
C LYS A 39 10.22 -18.08 10.66
N ASN A 40 11.26 -18.08 11.49
CA ASN A 40 12.35 -19.07 11.45
C ASN A 40 12.93 -19.29 10.03
N GLY A 41 13.18 -18.20 9.30
CA GLY A 41 13.73 -18.24 7.93
C GLY A 41 12.73 -18.63 6.83
N THR A 42 11.49 -18.98 7.17
CA THR A 42 10.44 -19.28 6.19
C THR A 42 9.58 -18.05 5.96
N ARG A 43 9.59 -17.52 4.73
CA ARG A 43 8.70 -16.43 4.32
C ARG A 43 7.30 -16.98 4.05
N THR A 44 6.33 -16.42 4.75
CA THR A 44 4.92 -16.83 4.70
C THR A 44 4.01 -15.75 4.13
N GLY A 45 4.46 -14.49 4.16
CA GLY A 45 3.73 -13.38 3.56
C GLY A 45 4.61 -12.18 3.20
N THR A 46 3.95 -11.12 2.74
CA THR A 46 4.56 -9.84 2.38
C THR A 46 3.66 -8.72 2.84
N LEU A 47 4.16 -7.85 3.70
CA LEU A 47 3.51 -6.60 4.06
C LEU A 47 4.01 -5.52 3.12
N GLU A 48 3.09 -4.79 2.51
CA GLU A 48 3.39 -3.61 1.71
C GLU A 48 2.74 -2.39 2.35
N VAL A 49 3.50 -1.31 2.44
CA VAL A 49 3.07 -0.04 2.98
C VAL A 49 3.20 1.01 1.91
N TYR A 50 2.15 1.77 1.75
CA TYR A 50 2.01 2.83 0.77
C TYR A 50 1.67 4.14 1.48
N TYR A 51 2.15 5.26 0.94
CA TYR A 51 1.90 6.59 1.46
C TYR A 51 1.53 7.54 0.34
N SER A 52 0.59 8.44 0.61
CA SER A 52 0.21 9.51 -0.29
C SER A 52 0.57 10.85 0.32
N SER A 53 1.62 11.49 -0.19
CA SER A 53 2.04 12.83 0.23
C SER A 53 0.98 13.90 -0.06
N SER A 54 0.12 13.67 -1.07
CA SER A 54 -0.99 14.58 -1.40
C SER A 54 -2.09 14.61 -0.33
N THR A 55 -2.28 13.51 0.41
CA THR A 55 -3.36 13.40 1.43
C THR A 55 -2.85 13.19 2.85
N GLY A 56 -1.55 12.93 3.03
CA GLY A 56 -0.97 12.59 4.34
C GLY A 56 -1.47 11.25 4.90
N LYS A 57 -1.92 10.35 4.02
CA LYS A 57 -2.48 9.04 4.39
C LYS A 57 -1.52 7.92 4.05
N ASN A 58 -1.42 6.98 4.99
CA ASN A 58 -0.75 5.71 4.82
C ASN A 58 -1.78 4.61 4.56
N CYS A 59 -1.38 3.61 3.80
CA CYS A 59 -2.16 2.42 3.50
C CYS A 59 -1.27 1.17 3.66
N ALA A 60 -1.79 0.13 4.29
CA ALA A 60 -1.07 -1.13 4.45
C ALA A 60 -1.87 -2.32 3.91
N LEU A 61 -1.13 -3.29 3.38
CA LEU A 61 -1.66 -4.48 2.72
C LEU A 61 -0.77 -5.66 3.06
N THR A 62 -1.35 -6.84 3.28
CA THR A 62 -0.55 -8.06 3.42
C THR A 62 -0.96 -9.15 2.45
N TYR A 63 0.04 -9.77 1.83
CA TYR A 63 -0.10 -10.82 0.83
C TYR A 63 0.43 -12.15 1.38
N GLY A 64 -0.11 -13.24 0.85
CA GLY A 64 0.47 -14.57 1.05
C GLY A 64 1.76 -14.73 0.28
N TYR A 65 2.63 -15.61 0.76
CA TYR A 65 3.83 -16.00 0.03
C TYR A 65 4.01 -17.52 0.08
N GLY A 66 4.55 -18.09 -1.00
CA GLY A 66 4.79 -19.52 -1.13
C GLY A 66 3.49 -20.31 -1.02
N GLN A 67 3.40 -21.22 -0.04
CA GLN A 67 2.21 -22.05 0.19
C GLN A 67 0.94 -21.26 0.55
N TYR A 68 1.07 -20.01 0.99
CA TYR A 68 -0.07 -19.14 1.35
C TYR A 68 -0.45 -18.16 0.25
N ASP A 69 0.27 -18.17 -0.88
CA ASP A 69 -0.09 -17.43 -2.08
C ASP A 69 -1.25 -18.13 -2.80
N GLY A 70 -2.28 -17.36 -3.17
CA GLY A 70 -3.50 -17.89 -3.80
C GLY A 70 -4.32 -18.89 -2.94
N THR A 71 -3.98 -19.07 -1.66
CA THR A 71 -4.62 -20.01 -0.75
C THR A 71 -5.33 -19.28 0.38
N THR A 72 -6.60 -19.63 0.62
CA THR A 72 -7.39 -19.08 1.73
C THR A 72 -6.74 -19.39 3.06
N SER A 73 -6.16 -18.38 3.67
CA SER A 73 -5.40 -18.48 4.91
C SER A 73 -5.75 -17.31 5.82
N TRP A 74 -5.55 -17.45 7.13
CA TRP A 74 -5.68 -16.32 8.03
C TRP A 74 -4.63 -15.27 7.68
N LYS A 75 -5.09 -14.08 7.32
CA LYS A 75 -4.27 -12.91 7.05
C LYS A 75 -4.79 -11.77 7.90
N HIS A 76 -3.89 -11.07 8.56
CA HIS A 76 -4.21 -9.89 9.34
C HIS A 76 -3.21 -8.80 8.98
N VAL A 77 -3.70 -7.58 8.79
CA VAL A 77 -2.90 -6.37 8.70
C VAL A 77 -3.48 -5.31 9.62
N THR A 78 -2.62 -4.64 10.37
CA THR A 78 -2.98 -3.48 11.17
C THR A 78 -2.04 -2.35 10.80
N ILE A 79 -2.59 -1.15 10.70
CA ILE A 79 -1.84 0.09 10.65
C ILE A 79 -2.34 0.99 11.76
N SER A 80 -1.43 1.60 12.49
CA SER A 80 -1.72 2.51 13.59
C SER A 80 -0.81 3.72 13.48
N ARG A 81 -1.24 4.83 14.05
CA ARG A 81 -0.36 5.98 14.24
C ARG A 81 0.60 5.66 15.39
N GLY A 82 1.84 6.13 15.27
CA GLY A 82 2.87 6.00 16.31
C GLY A 82 2.52 6.69 17.64
N ASP A 83 1.56 7.62 17.63
CA ASP A 83 0.99 8.25 18.82
C ASP A 83 -0.20 7.47 19.42
N GLY A 84 -0.62 6.36 18.79
CA GLY A 84 -1.74 5.53 19.22
C GLY A 84 -3.12 6.16 19.02
N SER A 85 -3.22 7.34 18.41
CA SER A 85 -4.48 8.09 18.33
C SER A 85 -5.42 7.62 17.22
N GLY A 86 -5.03 6.61 16.45
CA GLY A 86 -5.81 6.08 15.34
C GLY A 86 -5.20 4.78 14.83
N ALA A 87 -6.04 3.77 14.64
CA ALA A 87 -5.66 2.47 14.15
C ALA A 87 -6.74 1.93 13.23
N ASP A 88 -6.33 1.17 12.23
CA ASP A 88 -7.19 0.47 11.29
C ASP A 88 -6.66 -0.95 11.12
N THR A 89 -7.55 -1.93 11.20
CA THR A 89 -7.19 -3.35 11.21
C THR A 89 -8.13 -4.12 10.33
N ASP A 90 -7.56 -4.97 9.49
CA ASP A 90 -8.28 -5.95 8.68
C ASP A 90 -7.73 -7.34 8.99
N ALA A 91 -8.62 -8.26 9.34
CA ALA A 91 -8.27 -9.62 9.70
C ALA A 91 -9.33 -10.60 9.21
N GLY A 92 -8.89 -11.66 8.53
CA GLY A 92 -9.80 -12.69 8.07
C GLY A 92 -9.11 -13.76 7.23
N ASN A 93 -9.93 -14.70 6.76
CA ASN A 93 -9.50 -15.76 5.86
C ASN A 93 -9.51 -15.26 4.41
N CYS A 94 -8.42 -14.63 3.99
CA CYS A 94 -8.29 -14.09 2.64
C CYS A 94 -7.53 -15.04 1.72
N LYS A 95 -7.97 -15.15 0.46
CA LYS A 95 -7.29 -15.96 -0.56
C LYS A 95 -6.06 -15.25 -1.15
N TYR A 96 -6.19 -13.96 -1.43
CA TYR A 96 -5.13 -13.17 -2.07
C TYR A 96 -4.40 -12.30 -1.03
N TYR A 97 -5.10 -11.32 -0.46
CA TYR A 97 -4.53 -10.35 0.49
C TYR A 97 -5.53 -9.93 1.57
N ALA A 98 -5.03 -9.41 2.69
CA ALA A 98 -5.82 -8.67 3.69
C ALA A 98 -5.44 -7.17 3.65
N GLY A 99 -6.41 -6.31 3.93
CA GLY A 99 -6.40 -4.87 3.64
C GLY A 99 -7.13 -4.53 2.33
N PRO A 100 -7.13 -3.26 1.90
CA PRO A 100 -6.34 -2.13 2.39
C PRO A 100 -6.85 -1.55 3.71
N VAL A 101 -5.93 -1.37 4.66
CA VAL A 101 -6.18 -0.58 5.87
C VAL A 101 -5.55 0.80 5.71
N TYR A 102 -6.18 1.84 6.27
CA TYR A 102 -5.74 3.22 6.07
C TYR A 102 -5.61 3.98 7.38
N VAL A 103 -4.55 4.80 7.49
CA VAL A 103 -4.42 5.74 8.60
C VAL A 103 -3.90 7.10 8.12
N SER A 104 -4.43 8.17 8.69
CA SER A 104 -3.91 9.51 8.46
C SER A 104 -2.83 9.80 9.51
N ALA A 105 -1.58 9.90 9.08
CA ALA A 105 -0.44 10.19 9.95
C ALA A 105 0.53 11.18 9.29
N PRO A 106 0.07 12.38 8.89
CA PRO A 106 0.95 13.37 8.27
C PRO A 106 2.02 13.84 9.27
N GLY A 107 3.30 13.74 8.90
CA GLY A 107 4.39 14.19 9.78
C GLY A 107 4.59 13.34 11.02
N GLN A 108 3.99 12.15 11.07
CA GLN A 108 4.11 11.24 12.21
C GLN A 108 4.51 9.84 11.77
N CYS A 109 5.14 9.10 12.67
CA CYS A 109 5.44 7.69 12.45
C CYS A 109 4.15 6.86 12.50
N ILE A 110 4.18 5.70 11.86
CA ILE A 110 3.12 4.70 11.92
C ILE A 110 3.69 3.39 12.46
N ASP A 111 2.82 2.64 13.12
CA ASP A 111 3.08 1.25 13.48
C ASP A 111 2.29 0.38 12.51
N VAL A 112 2.95 -0.63 11.95
CA VAL A 112 2.30 -1.59 11.06
C VAL A 112 2.56 -2.99 11.57
N SER A 113 1.53 -3.82 11.53
CA SER A 113 1.66 -5.24 11.80
C SER A 113 1.00 -6.06 10.72
N ALA A 114 1.58 -7.22 10.44
CA ALA A 114 1.06 -8.18 9.50
C ALA A 114 1.21 -9.59 10.04
N THR A 115 0.16 -10.38 9.92
CA THR A 115 0.13 -11.77 10.36
C THR A 115 -0.28 -12.64 9.20
N VAL A 116 0.63 -13.48 8.72
CA VAL A 116 0.36 -14.44 7.63
C VAL A 116 1.24 -15.66 7.83
N PRO A 117 0.70 -16.87 8.13
CA PRO A 117 -0.64 -17.18 8.64
C PRO A 117 -0.82 -16.75 10.12
N ALA A 118 -1.89 -17.17 10.80
CA ALA A 118 -2.25 -16.78 12.18
C ALA A 118 -1.11 -16.82 13.24
N TRP A 119 -0.08 -17.65 13.04
CA TRP A 119 1.05 -17.83 13.97
C TRP A 119 2.35 -17.14 13.54
N THR A 120 2.37 -16.46 12.39
CA THR A 120 3.54 -15.71 11.94
C THR A 120 3.20 -14.24 11.89
N ILE A 121 3.75 -13.50 12.84
CA ILE A 121 3.48 -12.08 13.07
C ILE A 121 4.75 -11.30 12.72
N LEU A 122 4.58 -10.20 12.01
CA LEU A 122 5.56 -9.17 11.77
C LEU A 122 5.01 -7.88 12.35
N GLU A 123 5.75 -7.27 13.27
CA GLU A 123 5.41 -5.98 13.87
C GLU A 123 6.55 -5.00 13.63
N LEU A 124 6.21 -3.84 13.10
CA LEU A 124 7.13 -2.76 12.78
C LEU A 124 6.59 -1.51 13.44
N ASN A 125 7.26 -1.10 14.51
CA ASN A 125 6.89 0.09 15.25
C ASN A 125 7.69 1.29 14.76
N ASN A 126 7.04 2.44 14.76
CA ASN A 126 7.65 3.74 14.48
C ASN A 126 8.33 3.82 13.10
N VAL A 127 7.69 3.26 12.08
CA VAL A 127 8.15 3.26 10.68
C VAL A 127 7.47 4.36 9.85
N HIS A 128 8.07 4.71 8.71
CA HIS A 128 7.52 5.70 7.76
C HIS A 128 7.10 7.03 8.41
N CYS A 129 7.99 7.61 9.22
CA CYS A 129 7.82 8.94 9.81
C CYS A 129 7.97 10.03 8.74
N GLY A 130 6.86 10.59 8.23
CA GLY A 130 6.90 11.56 7.12
C GLY A 130 5.62 12.34 6.88
#